data_AF-A0A9P1MDV7-F1
#
_entry.id   AF-A0A9P1MDV7-F1
#
_cell.length_a   1.000
_cell.length_b   1.000
_cell.length_c   1.000
_cell.angle_alpha   90.00
_cell.angle_beta   90.00
_cell.angle_gamma   90.00
#
_symmetry.space_group_name_H-M   'P 1'
#
loop_
_entity.id
_entity.type
_entity.pdbx_description
1 polymer ?
#
loop_
_entity_poly.entity_id
_entity_poly.type
_entity_poly.pdbx_seq_one_letter_code
_entity_poly.pdbx_strand_id
1 'polypeptide(L)'
;MSTKMFVFYDAQNSFSEFQLPGTLVRAESQPPTKDKAVNDAYDNVGRVLSVYKQLFRWNSVDNHNMHIISTVHFGENYENAYWDPDRLQIVFGDGDEFLNNFTSCVDVIGHELTHAVTENTSPLLYFGQSGALNEHISDVFGIIVKQVVEKEDAASADWLVGEGCIAPGVKGVALRSMKAPGTAYDDPRFGKDPQPDHFKYYRATFEDNGGVHIYSGIPNKAFYLCSTAFGGYSWEKAGKI
;
A
#
# COMPACT_ATOMS: atom_id res chain seq x y z
N MET A 1 12.71 -13.18 -26.22
CA MET A 1 11.44 -12.43 -26.20
C MET A 1 11.37 -11.75 -24.84
N SER A 2 11.29 -10.43 -24.79
CA SER A 2 11.10 -9.70 -23.54
C SER A 2 9.67 -9.97 -23.08
N THR A 3 9.51 -10.79 -22.04
CA THR A 3 8.24 -10.95 -21.33
C THR A 3 7.97 -9.63 -20.62
N LYS A 4 6.90 -8.94 -21.02
CA LYS A 4 6.49 -7.67 -20.42
C LYS A 4 6.09 -7.92 -18.96
N MET A 5 6.74 -7.27 -18.01
CA MET A 5 6.67 -7.59 -16.59
C MET A 5 5.47 -6.94 -15.88
N PHE A 6 4.83 -5.91 -16.48
CA PHE A 6 3.61 -5.29 -15.94
C PHE A 6 2.76 -4.58 -17.02
N VAL A 7 1.43 -4.55 -16.82
CA VAL A 7 0.41 -4.06 -17.77
C VAL A 7 -0.74 -3.36 -17.05
N PHE A 8 -1.33 -2.34 -17.68
CA PHE A 8 -2.36 -1.47 -17.13
C PHE A 8 -3.64 -1.50 -17.94
N TYR A 9 -4.75 -1.57 -17.22
CA TYR A 9 -6.09 -1.61 -17.74
C TYR A 9 -6.96 -0.51 -17.13
N ASP A 10 -8.06 -0.22 -17.80
CA ASP A 10 -9.08 0.75 -17.41
C ASP A 10 -10.41 0.01 -17.22
N ALA A 11 -10.97 0.09 -16.01
CA ALA A 11 -12.27 -0.49 -15.65
C ALA A 11 -13.47 0.36 -16.11
N GLN A 12 -13.22 1.57 -16.64
CA GLN A 12 -14.22 2.46 -17.22
C GLN A 12 -15.35 2.77 -16.24
N ASN A 13 -14.98 3.00 -14.97
CA ASN A 13 -15.87 3.28 -13.85
C ASN A 13 -16.88 2.16 -13.53
N SER A 14 -16.64 0.95 -14.03
CA SER A 14 -17.44 -0.22 -13.66
C SER A 14 -17.15 -0.66 -12.22
N PHE A 15 -18.20 -0.93 -11.46
CA PHE A 15 -18.12 -1.60 -10.14
C PHE A 15 -18.06 -3.14 -10.25
N SER A 16 -18.04 -3.70 -11.47
CA SER A 16 -18.12 -5.15 -11.66
C SER A 16 -16.73 -5.80 -11.61
N GLU A 17 -16.43 -6.50 -10.54
CA GLU A 17 -15.22 -7.33 -10.44
C GLU A 17 -15.17 -8.44 -11.50
N PHE A 18 -16.31 -8.84 -12.07
CA PHE A 18 -16.36 -9.79 -13.19
C PHE A 18 -15.84 -9.20 -14.50
N GLN A 19 -15.77 -7.87 -14.61
CA GLN A 19 -15.26 -7.17 -15.79
C GLN A 19 -13.79 -6.79 -15.66
N LEU A 20 -13.18 -6.98 -14.49
CA LEU A 20 -11.74 -6.84 -14.32
C LEU A 20 -10.98 -7.85 -15.20
N PRO A 21 -9.82 -7.47 -15.77
CA PRO A 21 -9.12 -6.20 -15.55
C PRO A 21 -9.64 -5.03 -16.40
N GLY A 22 -10.60 -5.23 -17.30
CA GLY A 22 -11.12 -4.17 -18.17
C GLY A 22 -10.35 -4.04 -19.48
N THR A 23 -10.21 -2.82 -19.99
CA THR A 23 -9.59 -2.55 -21.31
C THR A 23 -8.11 -2.22 -21.18
N LEU A 24 -7.24 -2.89 -21.93
CA LEU A 24 -5.79 -2.61 -21.92
C LEU A 24 -5.53 -1.17 -22.40
N VAL A 25 -4.87 -0.36 -21.58
CA VAL A 25 -4.56 1.05 -21.88
C VAL A 25 -3.07 1.36 -21.97
N ARG A 26 -2.22 0.61 -21.25
CA ARG A 26 -0.76 0.78 -21.32
C ARG A 26 -0.04 -0.52 -20.96
N ALA A 27 1.02 -0.84 -21.68
CA ALA A 27 1.91 -1.95 -21.38
C ALA A 27 3.33 -1.47 -21.11
N GLU A 28 4.15 -2.30 -20.45
CA GLU A 28 5.56 -2.01 -20.23
C GLU A 28 6.28 -1.53 -21.51
N SER A 29 7.13 -0.51 -21.36
CA SER A 29 7.88 0.17 -22.41
C SER A 29 7.05 0.97 -23.43
N GLN A 30 5.72 1.04 -23.28
CA GLN A 30 4.91 1.96 -24.07
C GLN A 30 5.02 3.40 -23.54
N PRO A 31 4.95 4.40 -24.44
CA PRO A 31 4.96 5.80 -24.03
C PRO A 31 3.77 6.12 -23.11
N PRO A 32 3.86 7.22 -22.33
CA PRO A 32 2.74 7.71 -21.52
C PRO A 32 1.46 7.91 -22.33
N THR A 33 0.31 7.66 -21.70
CA THR A 33 -1.01 7.95 -22.28
C THR A 33 -1.45 9.37 -21.89
N LYS A 34 -2.63 9.79 -22.35
CA LYS A 34 -3.25 11.06 -21.89
C LYS A 34 -3.79 10.97 -20.46
N ASP A 35 -3.96 9.75 -19.95
CA ASP A 35 -4.55 9.50 -18.65
C ASP A 35 -3.48 9.60 -17.55
N LYS A 36 -3.69 10.52 -16.60
CA LYS A 36 -2.74 10.74 -15.51
C LYS A 36 -2.68 9.54 -14.56
N ALA A 37 -3.83 8.95 -14.20
CA ALA A 37 -3.88 7.84 -13.25
C ALA A 37 -3.16 6.60 -13.80
N VAL A 38 -3.33 6.30 -15.08
CA VAL A 38 -2.57 5.24 -15.77
C VAL A 38 -1.07 5.49 -15.70
N ASN A 39 -0.63 6.74 -15.90
CA ASN A 39 0.78 7.07 -15.91
C ASN A 39 1.41 7.04 -14.51
N ASP A 40 0.71 7.54 -13.49
CA ASP A 40 1.19 7.50 -12.11
C ASP A 40 1.27 6.06 -11.61
N ALA A 41 0.24 5.25 -11.86
CA ALA A 41 0.24 3.83 -11.52
C ALA A 41 1.41 3.10 -12.21
N TYR A 42 1.65 3.40 -13.50
CA TYR A 42 2.78 2.87 -14.25
C TYR A 42 4.13 3.16 -13.59
N ASP A 43 4.38 4.43 -13.28
CA ASP A 43 5.66 4.84 -12.74
C ASP A 43 5.86 4.30 -11.31
N ASN A 44 4.81 4.32 -10.48
CA ASN A 44 4.89 3.89 -9.09
C ASN A 44 4.94 2.36 -8.91
N VAL A 45 4.19 1.57 -9.70
CA VAL A 45 4.37 0.11 -9.73
C VAL A 45 5.80 -0.24 -10.13
N GLY A 46 6.35 0.44 -11.15
CA GLY A 46 7.75 0.26 -11.55
C GLY A 46 8.75 0.56 -10.44
N ARG A 47 8.51 1.62 -9.64
CA ARG A 47 9.34 1.96 -8.46
C ARG A 47 9.29 0.87 -7.40
N VAL A 48 8.10 0.39 -7.03
CA VAL A 48 7.94 -0.68 -6.04
C VAL A 48 8.72 -1.94 -6.45
N LEU A 49 8.50 -2.43 -7.68
CA LEU A 49 9.18 -3.61 -8.19
C LEU A 49 10.71 -3.42 -8.24
N SER A 50 11.17 -2.21 -8.58
CA SER A 50 12.58 -1.87 -8.58
C SER A 50 13.19 -1.92 -7.17
N VAL A 51 12.47 -1.40 -6.16
CA VAL A 51 12.92 -1.46 -4.75
C VAL A 51 13.06 -2.91 -4.29
N TYR A 52 12.04 -3.75 -4.54
CA TYR A 52 12.10 -5.19 -4.22
C TYR A 52 13.31 -5.88 -4.84
N LYS A 53 13.54 -5.64 -6.13
CA LYS A 53 14.65 -6.23 -6.86
C LYS A 53 16.01 -5.74 -6.36
N GLN A 54 16.17 -4.43 -6.15
CA GLN A 54 17.46 -3.84 -5.79
C GLN A 54 17.85 -4.11 -4.34
N LEU A 55 16.92 -3.95 -3.40
CA LEU A 55 17.21 -4.08 -1.99
C LEU A 55 17.15 -5.53 -1.52
N PHE A 56 16.15 -6.29 -1.96
CA PHE A 56 15.87 -7.63 -1.43
C PHE A 56 16.22 -8.75 -2.40
N ARG A 57 16.69 -8.44 -3.62
CA ARG A 57 16.95 -9.42 -4.69
C ARG A 57 15.71 -10.27 -5.00
N TRP A 58 14.53 -9.68 -4.83
CA TRP A 58 13.24 -10.32 -4.98
C TRP A 58 12.63 -9.88 -6.31
N ASN A 59 12.34 -10.82 -7.21
CA ASN A 59 11.88 -10.51 -8.57
C ASN A 59 10.35 -10.55 -8.69
N SER A 60 9.71 -9.40 -8.91
CA SER A 60 8.25 -9.23 -8.87
C SER A 60 7.68 -9.50 -7.47
N VAL A 61 6.40 -9.85 -7.34
CA VAL A 61 5.76 -10.14 -6.04
C VAL A 61 5.97 -11.58 -5.59
N ASP A 62 6.22 -12.51 -6.51
CA ASP A 62 6.33 -13.95 -6.24
C ASP A 62 7.76 -14.50 -6.27
N ASN A 63 8.76 -13.65 -6.50
CA ASN A 63 10.15 -14.01 -6.80
C ASN A 63 10.39 -14.86 -8.06
N HIS A 64 9.39 -14.99 -8.93
CA HIS A 64 9.46 -15.78 -10.17
C HIS A 64 9.07 -14.96 -11.41
N ASN A 65 9.13 -13.62 -11.30
CA ASN A 65 8.74 -12.68 -12.36
C ASN A 65 7.25 -12.76 -12.72
N MET A 66 6.36 -12.91 -11.73
CA MET A 66 4.93 -12.73 -11.94
C MET A 66 4.66 -11.44 -12.71
N HIS A 67 3.80 -11.54 -13.72
CA HIS A 67 3.34 -10.38 -14.48
C HIS A 67 2.36 -9.59 -13.61
N ILE A 68 2.62 -8.31 -13.39
CA ILE A 68 1.72 -7.46 -12.60
C ILE A 68 0.64 -6.87 -13.49
N ILE A 69 -0.61 -7.19 -13.19
CA ILE A 69 -1.79 -6.56 -13.78
C ILE A 69 -2.25 -5.45 -12.85
N SER A 70 -2.53 -4.29 -13.41
CA SER A 70 -3.03 -3.13 -12.67
C SER A 70 -4.25 -2.55 -13.37
N THR A 71 -5.31 -2.25 -12.63
CA THR A 71 -6.55 -1.70 -13.17
C THR A 71 -6.87 -0.38 -12.50
N VAL A 72 -7.06 0.69 -13.29
CA VAL A 72 -7.48 2.01 -12.80
C VAL A 72 -8.96 2.27 -13.09
N HIS A 73 -9.51 3.34 -12.50
CA HIS A 73 -10.89 3.79 -12.69
C HIS A 73 -11.92 2.71 -12.35
N PHE A 74 -11.67 1.95 -11.28
CA PHE A 74 -12.64 0.99 -10.77
C PHE A 74 -13.72 1.71 -9.98
N GLY A 75 -14.98 1.51 -10.37
CA GLY A 75 -16.14 2.20 -9.82
C GLY A 75 -16.16 3.72 -10.06
N GLU A 76 -17.18 4.36 -9.51
CA GLU A 76 -17.31 5.81 -9.39
C GLU A 76 -17.13 6.19 -7.92
N ASN A 77 -16.32 7.22 -7.64
CA ASN A 77 -16.07 7.67 -6.26
C ASN A 77 -15.60 6.54 -5.31
N TYR A 78 -14.86 5.57 -5.84
CA TYR A 78 -14.45 4.40 -5.07
C TYR A 78 -13.22 4.74 -4.21
N GLU A 79 -13.43 4.87 -2.91
CA GLU A 79 -12.41 5.25 -1.92
C GLU A 79 -11.52 4.08 -1.47
N ASN A 80 -11.02 3.28 -2.41
CA ASN A 80 -10.08 2.22 -2.06
C ASN A 80 -9.14 1.83 -3.19
N ALA A 81 -8.00 1.25 -2.80
CA ALA A 81 -7.17 0.43 -3.65
C ALA A 81 -7.02 -0.95 -2.99
N TYR A 82 -6.84 -2.01 -3.77
CA TYR A 82 -6.66 -3.34 -3.19
C TYR A 82 -5.89 -4.28 -4.12
N TRP A 83 -5.17 -5.22 -3.52
CA TRP A 83 -4.73 -6.45 -4.18
C TRP A 83 -5.89 -7.46 -4.26
N ASP A 84 -6.21 -7.93 -5.47
CA ASP A 84 -7.14 -9.04 -5.72
C ASP A 84 -6.32 -10.35 -5.88
N PRO A 85 -6.31 -11.22 -4.85
CA PRO A 85 -5.56 -12.48 -4.92
C PRO A 85 -6.17 -13.52 -5.87
N ASP A 86 -7.48 -13.45 -6.15
CA ASP A 86 -8.14 -14.40 -7.03
C ASP A 86 -7.84 -14.10 -8.51
N ARG A 87 -7.59 -12.83 -8.83
CA ARG A 87 -7.26 -12.37 -10.19
C ARG A 87 -5.81 -11.94 -10.38
N LEU A 88 -5.01 -11.96 -9.31
CA LEU A 88 -3.59 -11.57 -9.29
C LEU A 88 -3.35 -10.18 -9.89
N GLN A 89 -4.10 -9.19 -9.42
CA GLN A 89 -4.01 -7.81 -9.90
C GLN A 89 -4.17 -6.80 -8.76
N ILE A 90 -3.65 -5.60 -8.98
CA ILE A 90 -3.95 -4.42 -8.17
C ILE A 90 -5.06 -3.61 -8.82
N VAL A 91 -6.02 -3.13 -8.03
CA VAL A 91 -7.17 -2.36 -8.48
C VAL A 91 -7.18 -1.00 -7.77
N PHE A 92 -7.41 0.07 -8.52
CA PHE A 92 -7.46 1.44 -8.01
C PHE A 92 -8.82 2.07 -8.30
N GLY A 93 -9.46 2.56 -7.26
CA GLY A 93 -10.50 3.57 -7.40
C GLY A 93 -9.93 4.96 -7.65
N ASP A 94 -10.83 5.90 -7.96
CA ASP A 94 -10.47 7.31 -8.14
C ASP A 94 -10.61 8.15 -6.85
N GLY A 95 -11.26 7.59 -5.82
CA GLY A 95 -11.52 8.25 -4.55
C GLY A 95 -12.68 9.26 -4.55
N ASP A 96 -12.96 9.85 -3.38
CA ASP A 96 -14.07 10.78 -3.13
C ASP A 96 -13.71 11.82 -2.04
N GLU A 97 -14.47 11.87 -0.93
CA GLU A 97 -14.42 12.94 0.07
C GLU A 97 -13.37 12.76 1.17
N PHE A 98 -12.98 11.51 1.47
CA PHE A 98 -11.96 11.17 2.46
C PHE A 98 -10.62 10.84 1.80
N LEU A 99 -10.64 9.97 0.79
CA LEU A 99 -9.44 9.51 0.08
C LEU A 99 -9.52 9.80 -1.41
N ASN A 100 -8.39 10.16 -2.00
CA ASN A 100 -8.21 10.29 -3.45
C ASN A 100 -6.78 9.90 -3.88
N ASN A 101 -6.50 9.93 -5.17
CA ASN A 101 -5.12 9.83 -5.71
C ASN A 101 -4.35 8.54 -5.40
N PHE A 102 -5.01 7.38 -5.25
CA PHE A 102 -4.35 6.09 -4.95
C PHE A 102 -3.17 5.75 -5.88
N THR A 103 -3.28 6.09 -7.17
CA THR A 103 -2.22 5.84 -8.17
C THR A 103 -0.97 6.70 -7.98
N SER A 104 -1.08 7.83 -7.27
CA SER A 104 0.03 8.73 -6.94
C SER A 104 0.73 8.38 -5.62
N CYS A 105 0.10 7.60 -4.72
CA CYS A 105 0.65 7.21 -3.42
C CYS A 105 1.52 5.95 -3.55
N VAL A 106 2.84 6.13 -3.65
CA VAL A 106 3.78 5.02 -3.89
C VAL A 106 3.83 4.01 -2.73
N ASP A 107 3.61 4.47 -1.50
CA ASP A 107 3.51 3.64 -0.31
C ASP A 107 2.24 2.79 -0.29
N VAL A 108 1.09 3.33 -0.73
CA VAL A 108 -0.15 2.55 -0.89
C VAL A 108 0.02 1.47 -1.97
N ILE A 109 0.62 1.81 -3.12
CA ILE A 109 0.94 0.79 -4.14
C ILE A 109 1.92 -0.24 -3.59
N GLY A 110 2.92 0.20 -2.82
CA GLY A 110 3.85 -0.68 -2.12
C GLY A 110 3.12 -1.62 -1.15
N HIS A 111 2.17 -1.11 -0.37
CA HIS A 111 1.33 -1.84 0.55
C HIS A 111 0.54 -2.94 -0.19
N GLU A 112 -0.20 -2.59 -1.24
CA GLU A 112 -0.99 -3.57 -1.98
C GLU A 112 -0.14 -4.68 -2.61
N LEU A 113 0.98 -4.34 -3.24
CA LEU A 113 1.88 -5.34 -3.81
C LEU A 113 2.58 -6.19 -2.74
N THR A 114 2.67 -5.70 -1.50
CA THR A 114 3.23 -6.48 -0.39
C THR A 114 2.26 -7.54 0.12
N HIS A 115 0.94 -7.38 -0.04
CA HIS A 115 0.00 -8.48 0.22
C HIS A 115 0.32 -9.68 -0.67
N ALA A 116 0.56 -9.44 -1.96
CA ALA A 116 0.98 -10.48 -2.89
C ALA A 116 2.31 -11.15 -2.48
N VAL A 117 3.28 -10.37 -1.97
CA VAL A 117 4.54 -10.93 -1.43
C VAL A 117 4.27 -11.82 -0.21
N THR A 118 3.39 -11.38 0.70
CA THR A 118 3.02 -12.12 1.90
C THR A 118 2.36 -13.45 1.54
N GLU A 119 1.44 -13.45 0.56
CA GLU A 119 0.79 -14.65 0.03
C GLU A 119 1.77 -15.67 -0.55
N ASN A 120 2.81 -15.19 -1.24
CA ASN A 120 3.83 -16.03 -1.86
C ASN A 120 4.97 -16.43 -0.91
N THR A 121 4.92 -16.04 0.37
CA THR A 121 5.96 -16.35 1.37
C THR A 121 5.39 -17.03 2.60
N SER A 122 4.87 -16.24 3.53
CA SER A 122 4.22 -16.70 4.75
C SER A 122 2.77 -16.22 4.71
N PRO A 123 1.85 -16.99 4.12
CA PRO A 123 0.47 -16.56 3.92
C PRO A 123 -0.24 -16.42 5.27
N LEU A 124 -0.20 -15.20 5.80
CA LEU A 124 -0.82 -14.83 7.05
C LEU A 124 -2.33 -14.78 6.84
N LEU A 125 -3.07 -15.60 7.58
CA LEU A 125 -4.53 -15.54 7.61
C LEU A 125 -4.98 -14.10 7.87
N TYR A 126 -5.84 -13.57 7.02
CA TYR A 126 -6.34 -12.20 7.09
C TYR A 126 -7.46 -12.05 8.14
N PHE A 127 -7.13 -12.40 9.39
CA PHE A 127 -8.03 -12.31 10.53
C PHE A 127 -7.27 -12.10 11.86
N GLY A 128 -7.81 -11.25 12.73
CA GLY A 128 -7.27 -10.99 14.07
C GLY A 128 -5.81 -10.55 14.05
N GLN A 129 -4.99 -11.09 14.96
CA GLN A 129 -3.56 -10.74 15.05
C GLN A 129 -2.76 -11.16 13.80
N SER A 130 -3.11 -12.26 13.16
CA SER A 130 -2.45 -12.69 11.92
C SER A 130 -2.72 -11.69 10.79
N GLY A 131 -3.95 -11.21 10.67
CA GLY A 131 -4.29 -10.18 9.70
C GLY A 131 -3.68 -8.82 10.05
N ALA A 132 -3.61 -8.46 11.33
CA ALA A 132 -2.91 -7.24 11.77
C ALA A 132 -1.40 -7.29 11.47
N LEU A 133 -0.78 -8.48 11.48
CA LEU A 133 0.59 -8.68 11.01
C LEU A 133 0.69 -8.60 9.48
N ASN A 134 -0.31 -9.09 8.74
CA ASN A 134 -0.37 -8.95 7.28
C ASN A 134 -0.39 -7.46 6.88
N GLU A 135 -1.32 -6.69 7.45
CA GLU A 135 -1.40 -5.23 7.30
C GLU A 135 -0.11 -4.50 7.70
N HIS A 136 0.46 -4.89 8.83
CA HIS A 136 1.73 -4.34 9.30
C HIS A 136 2.88 -4.54 8.31
N ILE A 137 3.01 -5.75 7.76
CA ILE A 137 4.06 -6.05 6.78
C ILE A 137 3.85 -5.21 5.52
N SER A 138 2.60 -5.08 5.06
CA SER A 138 2.27 -4.19 3.94
C SER A 138 2.63 -2.73 4.21
N ASP A 139 2.32 -2.19 5.39
CA ASP A 139 2.72 -0.83 5.79
C ASP A 139 4.26 -0.66 5.86
N VAL A 140 4.97 -1.66 6.41
CA VAL A 140 6.44 -1.63 6.52
C VAL A 140 7.10 -1.53 5.14
N PHE A 141 6.73 -2.40 4.21
CA PHE A 141 7.33 -2.39 2.89
C PHE A 141 6.86 -1.21 2.04
N GLY A 142 5.61 -0.76 2.21
CA GLY A 142 5.12 0.51 1.64
C GLY A 142 5.97 1.70 2.06
N ILE A 143 6.23 1.85 3.36
CA ILE A 143 7.08 2.94 3.88
C ILE A 143 8.54 2.79 3.45
N ILE A 144 9.10 1.58 3.44
CA ILE A 144 10.46 1.37 2.89
C ILE A 144 10.52 1.84 1.44
N VAL A 145 9.54 1.51 0.61
CA VAL A 145 9.50 1.97 -0.79
C VAL A 145 9.48 3.50 -0.86
N LYS A 146 8.59 4.15 -0.09
CA LYS A 146 8.51 5.62 -0.04
C LYS A 146 9.85 6.24 0.36
N GLN A 147 10.45 5.78 1.45
CA GLN A 147 11.73 6.30 1.93
C GLN A 147 12.86 6.12 0.91
N VAL A 148 12.87 5.03 0.13
CA VAL A 148 13.85 4.84 -0.95
C VAL A 148 13.62 5.82 -2.10
N VAL A 149 12.37 6.04 -2.48
CA VAL A 149 12.00 6.97 -3.56
C VAL A 149 12.33 8.41 -3.18
N GLU A 150 12.05 8.79 -1.94
CA GLU A 150 12.25 10.14 -1.40
C GLU A 150 13.66 10.37 -0.84
N LYS A 151 14.47 9.29 -0.73
CA LYS A 151 15.85 9.28 -0.23
C LYS A 151 15.94 9.73 1.22
N GLU A 152 15.02 9.22 2.03
CA GLU A 152 14.89 9.55 3.43
C GLU A 152 15.46 8.44 4.31
N ASP A 153 16.14 8.83 5.38
CA ASP A 153 16.54 7.91 6.43
C ASP A 153 15.43 7.81 7.50
N ALA A 154 15.62 6.89 8.46
CA ALA A 154 14.62 6.66 9.50
C ALA A 154 14.32 7.90 10.36
N ALA A 155 15.26 8.85 10.47
CA ALA A 155 15.10 10.06 11.26
C ALA A 155 14.39 11.18 10.48
N SER A 156 14.61 11.28 9.17
CA SER A 156 13.98 12.28 8.32
C SER A 156 12.58 11.89 7.87
N ALA A 157 12.28 10.59 7.75
CA ALA A 157 11.00 10.12 7.24
C ALA A 157 9.80 10.53 8.11
N ASP A 158 8.67 10.80 7.45
CA ASP A 158 7.40 11.15 8.12
C ASP A 158 6.74 9.97 8.86
N TRP A 159 6.94 8.75 8.36
CA TRP A 159 6.30 7.51 8.83
C TRP A 159 4.77 7.52 8.71
N LEU A 160 4.26 8.17 7.66
CA LEU A 160 2.86 8.32 7.32
C LEU A 160 2.48 7.43 6.13
N VAL A 161 1.47 6.58 6.31
CA VAL A 161 0.94 5.72 5.25
C VAL A 161 -0.24 6.42 4.57
N GLY A 162 -0.13 6.61 3.26
CA GLY A 162 -1.13 7.23 2.42
C GLY A 162 -1.30 8.73 2.65
N GLU A 163 -0.20 9.46 2.94
CA GLU A 163 -0.27 10.92 3.13
C GLU A 163 -0.80 11.64 1.88
N GLY A 164 -0.36 11.21 0.69
CA GLY A 164 -0.74 11.80 -0.58
C GLY A 164 -2.15 11.45 -1.02
N CYS A 165 -2.81 10.59 -0.24
CA CYS A 165 -4.13 10.05 -0.55
C CYS A 165 -5.24 10.76 0.24
N ILE A 166 -4.90 11.62 1.19
CA ILE A 166 -5.92 12.38 1.94
C ILE A 166 -6.52 13.47 1.06
N ALA A 167 -7.84 13.45 0.92
CA ALA A 167 -8.54 14.41 0.08
C ALA A 167 -8.44 15.86 0.62
N PRO A 168 -8.39 16.88 -0.26
CA PRO A 168 -8.37 18.28 0.15
C PRO A 168 -9.50 18.63 1.11
N GLY A 169 -9.15 19.25 2.24
CA GLY A 169 -10.12 19.70 3.25
C GLY A 169 -10.41 18.67 4.35
N VAL A 170 -9.92 17.43 4.23
CA VAL A 170 -9.91 16.46 5.34
C VAL A 170 -8.95 16.93 6.43
N LYS A 171 -9.40 16.86 7.68
CA LYS A 171 -8.57 17.10 8.87
C LYS A 171 -7.77 15.86 9.22
N GLY A 172 -6.77 15.58 8.39
CA GLY A 172 -5.84 14.48 8.54
C GLY A 172 -4.56 14.73 7.77
N VAL A 173 -3.53 13.97 8.10
CA VAL A 173 -2.23 14.00 7.41
C VAL A 173 -1.95 12.71 6.64
N ALA A 174 -2.64 11.61 6.99
CA ALA A 174 -2.45 10.29 6.38
C ALA A 174 -3.61 9.34 6.76
N LEU A 175 -3.66 8.13 6.17
CA LEU A 175 -4.54 7.07 6.67
C LEU A 175 -4.06 6.56 8.03
N ARG A 176 -2.74 6.36 8.17
CA ARG A 176 -2.11 5.81 9.38
C ARG A 176 -0.79 6.49 9.67
N SER A 177 -0.40 6.50 10.94
CA SER A 177 0.95 6.91 11.36
C SER A 177 1.65 5.73 12.03
N MET A 178 2.73 5.24 11.44
CA MET A 178 3.55 4.22 12.10
C MET A 178 4.31 4.81 13.30
N LYS A 179 4.62 6.11 13.26
CA LYS A 179 5.26 6.83 14.37
C LYS A 179 4.31 7.12 15.53
N ALA A 180 3.04 7.40 15.28
CA ALA A 180 2.08 7.70 16.33
C ALA A 180 0.68 7.19 15.95
N PRO A 181 0.41 5.87 16.04
CA PRO A 181 -0.90 5.32 15.74
C PRO A 181 -2.01 6.03 16.52
N GLY A 182 -3.15 6.29 15.89
CA GLY A 182 -4.27 7.01 16.51
C GLY A 182 -4.21 8.54 16.35
N THR A 183 -3.31 9.05 15.50
CA THR A 183 -3.08 10.50 15.30
C THR A 183 -3.10 10.93 13.84
N ALA A 184 -3.32 10.01 12.89
CA ALA A 184 -3.23 10.33 11.46
C ALA A 184 -4.36 11.26 10.99
N TYR A 185 -5.54 11.17 11.58
CA TYR A 185 -6.68 12.06 11.30
C TYR A 185 -7.63 12.20 12.48
N ASP A 186 -8.34 13.34 12.51
CA ASP A 186 -9.42 13.66 13.44
C ASP A 186 -10.36 14.66 12.75
N ASP A 187 -11.26 14.13 11.91
CA ASP A 187 -12.20 14.91 11.11
C ASP A 187 -13.63 14.68 11.62
N PRO A 188 -14.42 15.74 11.86
CA PRO A 188 -15.80 15.58 12.34
C PRO A 188 -16.72 14.81 11.38
N ARG A 189 -16.36 14.68 10.10
CA ARG A 189 -17.12 13.90 9.10
C ARG A 189 -16.80 12.42 9.14
N PHE A 190 -15.53 12.07 9.37
CA PHE A 190 -15.02 10.70 9.23
C PHE A 190 -14.60 10.05 10.55
N GLY A 191 -14.60 10.82 11.64
CA GLY A 191 -14.12 10.40 12.94
C GLY A 191 -12.62 10.55 13.11
N LYS A 192 -12.08 9.79 14.05
CA LYS A 192 -10.67 9.82 14.45
C LYS A 192 -10.01 8.49 14.16
N ASP A 193 -8.74 8.54 13.78
CA ASP A 193 -7.86 7.38 13.66
C ASP A 193 -8.00 6.44 14.89
N PRO A 194 -8.51 5.21 14.70
CA PRO A 194 -8.84 4.31 15.80
C PRO A 194 -7.64 3.48 16.28
N GLN A 195 -6.46 3.58 15.64
CA GLN A 195 -5.36 2.67 15.93
C GLN A 195 -4.77 2.87 17.34
N PRO A 196 -4.65 1.81 18.17
CA PRO A 196 -3.84 1.88 19.37
C PRO A 196 -2.36 1.71 19.04
N ASP A 197 -1.50 2.27 19.91
CA ASP A 197 -0.04 2.19 19.82
C ASP A 197 0.58 1.11 20.74
N HIS A 198 -0.24 0.42 21.54
CA HIS A 198 0.24 -0.52 22.55
C HIS A 198 -0.73 -1.69 22.77
N PHE A 199 -0.19 -2.90 22.92
CA PHE A 199 -0.95 -4.15 23.04
C PHE A 199 -1.92 -4.21 24.24
N LYS A 200 -1.65 -3.42 25.30
CA LYS A 200 -2.58 -3.26 26.44
C LYS A 200 -3.99 -2.79 26.04
N TYR A 201 -4.11 -2.13 24.88
CA TYR A 201 -5.37 -1.66 24.31
C TYR A 201 -6.00 -2.65 23.33
N TYR A 202 -5.34 -3.76 23.01
CA TYR A 202 -5.91 -4.81 22.16
C TYR A 202 -7.18 -5.39 22.76
N ARG A 203 -8.25 -5.46 21.97
CA ARG A 203 -9.52 -6.10 22.33
C ARG A 203 -9.96 -6.99 21.18
N ALA A 204 -10.34 -8.23 21.48
CA ALA A 204 -10.94 -9.08 20.47
C ALA A 204 -12.20 -8.40 19.91
N THR A 205 -12.31 -8.35 18.59
CA THR A 205 -13.44 -7.81 17.84
C THR A 205 -13.75 -8.73 16.67
N PHE A 206 -14.91 -8.55 16.05
CA PHE A 206 -15.27 -9.18 14.78
C PHE A 206 -15.37 -8.16 13.64
N GLU A 207 -15.34 -6.87 13.95
CA GLU A 207 -15.24 -5.80 12.97
C GLU A 207 -13.87 -5.86 12.29
N ASP A 208 -13.79 -5.38 11.04
CA ASP A 208 -12.51 -5.24 10.34
C ASP A 208 -11.69 -6.55 10.33
N ASN A 209 -12.33 -7.68 10.03
CA ASN A 209 -11.73 -9.02 10.09
C ASN A 209 -11.03 -9.32 11.44
N GLY A 210 -11.55 -8.83 12.55
CA GLY A 210 -10.89 -8.93 13.85
C GLY A 210 -9.90 -7.81 14.16
N GLY A 211 -10.10 -6.64 13.55
CA GLY A 211 -9.33 -5.42 13.76
C GLY A 211 -7.96 -5.45 13.07
N VAL A 212 -7.88 -5.96 11.85
CA VAL A 212 -6.60 -6.10 11.13
C VAL A 212 -5.97 -4.72 10.86
N HIS A 213 -6.73 -3.76 10.37
CA HIS A 213 -6.26 -2.39 10.15
C HIS A 213 -6.17 -1.61 11.46
N ILE A 214 -7.06 -1.89 12.41
CA ILE A 214 -7.04 -1.22 13.73
C ILE A 214 -5.76 -1.57 14.49
N TYR A 215 -5.42 -2.86 14.59
CA TYR A 215 -4.35 -3.33 15.46
C TYR A 215 -2.97 -3.38 14.79
N SER A 216 -2.85 -3.13 13.48
CA SER A 216 -1.55 -3.03 12.78
C SER A 216 -0.68 -1.87 13.30
N GLY A 217 -1.30 -0.84 13.89
CA GLY A 217 -0.61 0.27 14.56
C GLY A 217 0.40 -0.18 15.62
N ILE A 218 0.11 -1.28 16.35
CA ILE A 218 0.97 -1.79 17.42
C ILE A 218 2.33 -2.28 16.88
N PRO A 219 2.39 -3.25 15.95
CA PRO A 219 3.66 -3.64 15.33
C PRO A 219 4.24 -2.55 14.41
N ASN A 220 3.43 -1.70 13.78
CA ASN A 220 3.94 -0.53 13.04
C ASN A 220 4.82 0.37 13.91
N LYS A 221 4.33 0.67 15.12
CA LYS A 221 5.08 1.46 16.10
C LYS A 221 6.36 0.76 16.53
N ALA A 222 6.34 -0.57 16.67
CA ALA A 222 7.54 -1.34 16.98
C ALA A 222 8.60 -1.22 15.87
N PHE A 223 8.20 -1.32 14.60
CA PHE A 223 9.12 -1.15 13.46
C PHE A 223 9.70 0.27 13.38
N TYR A 224 8.88 1.30 13.59
CA TYR A 224 9.36 2.69 13.69
C TYR A 224 10.43 2.84 14.78
N LEU A 225 10.16 2.33 15.99
CA LEU A 225 11.08 2.42 17.12
C LEU A 225 12.39 1.66 16.84
N CYS A 226 12.29 0.47 16.26
CA CYS A 226 13.44 -0.34 15.86
C CYS A 226 14.31 0.38 14.82
N SER A 227 13.69 0.89 13.75
CA SER A 227 14.38 1.64 12.68
C SER A 227 15.06 2.89 13.22
N THR A 228 14.36 3.65 14.07
CA THR A 228 14.91 4.87 14.70
C THR A 228 16.10 4.54 15.60
N ALA A 229 16.01 3.47 16.40
CA ALA A 229 17.09 3.05 17.28
C ALA A 229 18.33 2.57 16.51
N PHE A 230 18.13 1.91 15.37
CA PHE A 230 19.23 1.48 14.50
C PHE A 230 19.91 2.62 13.75
N GLY A 231 19.16 3.70 13.46
CA GLY A 231 19.60 4.85 12.69
C GLY A 231 19.93 4.53 11.23
N GLY A 232 20.08 5.58 10.42
CA GLY A 232 20.30 5.45 8.98
C GLY A 232 19.04 4.97 8.25
N TYR A 233 19.22 4.31 7.11
CA TYR A 233 18.10 3.85 6.29
C TYR A 233 17.43 2.62 6.88
N SER A 234 16.10 2.63 6.99
CA SER A 234 15.31 1.56 7.64
C SER A 234 15.55 0.19 6.98
N TRP A 235 15.72 0.15 5.66
CA TRP A 235 15.90 -1.06 4.85
C TRP A 235 17.29 -1.70 4.96
N GLU A 236 18.26 -1.05 5.61
CA GLU A 236 19.61 -1.61 5.78
C GLU A 236 19.70 -2.57 6.98
N LYS A 237 18.87 -2.35 8.00
CA LYS A 237 18.87 -3.13 9.25
C LYS A 237 17.49 -3.62 9.62
N ALA A 238 16.58 -2.72 10.00
CA ALA A 238 15.25 -3.10 10.48
C ALA A 238 14.47 -3.87 9.40
N GLY A 239 14.46 -3.41 8.15
CA GLY A 239 13.79 -4.09 7.04
C GLY A 239 14.48 -5.38 6.55
N LYS A 240 15.66 -5.73 7.07
CA LYS A 240 16.34 -7.01 6.77
C LYS A 240 15.98 -8.13 7.75
N ILE A 241 15.48 -7.76 8.93
CA ILE A 241 14.99 -8.68 9.97
C ILE A 241 13.59 -9.11 9.60
#